data_AF-A0AB34KPA6-F1
#
_entry.id   AF-A0AB34KPA6-F1
#
_cell.length_a   1.000
_cell.length_b   1.000
_cell.length_c   1.000
_cell.angle_alpha   90.00
_cell.angle_beta   90.00
_cell.angle_gamma   90.00
#
_symmetry.space_group_name_H-M   'P 1'
#
loop_
_entity.id
_entity.type
_entity.pdbx_description
1 polymer ?
#
loop_
_entity_poly.entity_id
_entity_poly.type
_entity_poly.pdbx_seq_one_letter_code
_entity_poly.pdbx_strand_id
1 'polypeptide(L)'
;MGSLDTTPAYKQQAIEGKGQGLVATRSLKPGDLILSEPPLFTTASLTNPATFEKDLGAIVKGLPKDGQRAFLSLHNNNPGSDPFSNIVRSNGYPLGPDSDVGAIFPLVARLNHACRPNAQHTWNAKRGVEVVHAVREVKEGEELTLSYSMGGPSEERRGSLEAYFGFDCKCEVCSLPQAELEASDARLREAQKLDEAIGDPRRVRHLPERALADCKALLGVYREEGIFDLRLPRLDYDAFQIAAMHSDAARASAFAKLCAEARTVCEGEESEEVVNMRALEAKPASFPNWGATKKWKSKIEDVPKDADANAFEKWLWKEAA
;
A
#
# COMPACT_ATOMS: atom_id res chain seq x y z
N MET A 1 -14.11 -13.78 -21.61
CA MET A 1 -15.15 -13.41 -20.63
C MET A 1 -15.29 -14.57 -19.66
N GLY A 2 -14.53 -14.53 -18.56
CA GLY A 2 -14.68 -15.52 -17.49
C GLY A 2 -15.94 -15.19 -16.69
N SER A 3 -16.72 -16.21 -16.35
CA SER A 3 -17.84 -16.11 -15.40
C SER A 3 -17.36 -15.35 -14.16
N LEU A 4 -18.01 -14.23 -13.82
CA LEU A 4 -17.80 -13.57 -12.53
C LEU A 4 -18.23 -14.56 -11.45
N ASP A 5 -17.27 -15.11 -10.71
CA ASP A 5 -17.56 -15.92 -9.53
C ASP A 5 -18.29 -15.02 -8.52
N THR A 6 -19.58 -15.27 -8.33
CA THR A 6 -20.45 -14.51 -7.41
C THR A 6 -20.28 -14.95 -5.96
N THR A 7 -19.44 -15.96 -5.69
CA THR A 7 -19.11 -16.36 -4.33
C THR A 7 -18.38 -15.20 -3.66
N PRO A 8 -18.79 -14.78 -2.44
CA PRO A 8 -18.04 -13.78 -1.68
C PRO A 8 -16.56 -14.14 -1.66
N ALA A 9 -15.67 -13.14 -1.70
CA ALA A 9 -14.22 -13.38 -1.65
C ALA A 9 -13.73 -13.70 -0.23
N TYR A 10 -14.54 -13.40 0.80
CA TYR A 10 -14.19 -13.56 2.20
C TYR A 10 -15.36 -14.03 3.06
N LYS A 11 -15.01 -14.54 4.25
CA LYS A 11 -15.92 -14.69 5.40
C LYS A 11 -15.24 -14.18 6.66
N GLN A 12 -16.01 -13.60 7.57
CA GLN A 12 -15.52 -13.22 8.89
C GLN A 12 -15.47 -14.45 9.81
N GLN A 13 -14.40 -14.60 10.60
CA GLN A 13 -14.30 -15.64 11.63
C GLN A 13 -13.37 -15.20 12.77
N ALA A 14 -13.40 -15.94 13.89
CA ALA A 14 -12.39 -15.78 14.93
C ALA A 14 -11.02 -16.30 14.43
N ILE A 15 -9.96 -15.55 14.71
CA ILE A 15 -8.57 -15.92 14.44
C ILE A 15 -7.84 -16.03 15.77
N GLU A 16 -7.19 -17.17 15.99
CA GLU A 16 -6.46 -17.44 17.22
C GLU A 16 -5.42 -16.33 17.50
N GLY A 17 -5.50 -15.74 18.70
CA GLY A 17 -4.59 -14.66 19.11
C GLY A 17 -4.79 -13.31 18.43
N LYS A 18 -5.71 -13.17 17.47
CA LYS A 18 -5.95 -11.91 16.73
C LYS A 18 -7.40 -11.40 16.79
N GLY A 19 -8.29 -12.10 17.51
CA GLY A 19 -9.68 -11.67 17.65
C GLY A 19 -10.53 -12.06 16.43
N GLN A 20 -11.16 -11.09 15.76
CA GLN A 20 -11.92 -11.33 14.54
C GLN A 20 -11.06 -11.03 13.31
N GLY A 21 -11.17 -11.85 12.28
CA GLY A 21 -10.44 -11.70 11.02
C GLY A 21 -11.33 -12.00 9.81
N LEU A 22 -10.81 -11.70 8.62
CA LEU A 22 -11.37 -12.17 7.35
C LEU A 22 -10.50 -13.29 6.80
N VAL A 23 -11.13 -14.34 6.27
CA VAL A 23 -10.44 -15.41 5.54
C VAL A 23 -11.00 -15.56 4.14
N ALA A 24 -10.15 -15.92 3.19
CA ALA A 24 -10.54 -16.15 1.82
C ALA A 24 -11.48 -17.37 1.71
N THR A 25 -12.56 -17.23 0.96
CA THR A 25 -13.55 -18.30 0.68
C THR A 25 -13.35 -18.97 -0.68
N ARG A 26 -12.38 -18.47 -1.44
CA ARG A 26 -11.90 -19.01 -2.71
C ARG A 26 -10.44 -18.59 -2.89
N SER A 27 -9.74 -19.19 -3.85
CA SER A 27 -8.41 -18.70 -4.22
C SER A 27 -8.52 -17.34 -4.93
N LEU A 28 -7.60 -16.42 -4.61
CA LEU A 28 -7.54 -15.06 -5.16
C LEU A 28 -6.22 -14.83 -5.87
N LYS A 29 -6.27 -14.11 -6.98
CA LYS A 29 -5.10 -13.67 -7.74
C LYS A 29 -4.74 -12.22 -7.39
N PRO A 30 -3.48 -11.79 -7.62
CA PRO A 30 -3.13 -10.38 -7.54
C PRO A 30 -4.09 -9.53 -8.38
N GLY A 31 -4.64 -8.47 -7.79
CA GLY A 31 -5.62 -7.57 -8.40
C GLY A 31 -7.09 -7.98 -8.21
N ASP A 32 -7.38 -9.17 -7.65
CA ASP A 32 -8.76 -9.53 -7.32
C ASP A 32 -9.31 -8.61 -6.23
N LEU A 33 -10.49 -8.02 -6.48
CA LEU A 33 -11.23 -7.25 -5.48
C LEU A 33 -11.74 -8.18 -4.38
N ILE A 34 -11.33 -7.92 -3.14
CA ILE A 34 -11.76 -8.66 -1.95
C ILE A 34 -13.03 -8.04 -1.38
N LEU A 35 -13.01 -6.73 -1.11
CA LEU A 35 -14.13 -6.02 -0.51
C LEU A 35 -14.16 -4.56 -0.98
N SER A 36 -15.36 -3.98 -1.02
CA SER A 36 -15.60 -2.56 -1.25
C SER A 36 -16.64 -2.09 -0.23
N GLU A 37 -16.28 -1.13 0.62
CA GLU A 37 -17.08 -0.73 1.77
C GLU A 37 -17.22 0.81 1.83
N PRO A 38 -18.45 1.36 1.81
CA PRO A 38 -18.64 2.78 2.11
C PRO A 38 -18.39 3.04 3.60
N PRO A 39 -18.01 4.28 3.98
CA PRO A 39 -17.80 4.59 5.38
C PRO A 39 -19.08 4.44 6.19
N LEU A 40 -19.02 3.80 7.36
CA LEU A 40 -20.12 3.77 8.32
C LEU A 40 -20.43 5.19 8.82
N PHE A 41 -19.37 5.95 9.09
CA PHE A 41 -19.37 7.41 9.28
C PHE A 41 -17.95 7.96 9.12
N THR A 42 -17.83 9.28 9.02
CA THR A 42 -16.55 10.00 8.94
C THR A 42 -16.35 10.92 10.15
N THR A 43 -15.10 11.31 10.41
CA THR A 43 -14.74 12.26 11.48
C THR A 43 -14.83 13.72 11.04
N ALA A 44 -15.31 14.01 9.83
CA ALA A 44 -15.33 15.35 9.26
C ALA A 44 -16.13 16.37 10.10
N SER A 45 -17.14 15.90 10.84
CA SER A 45 -17.95 16.75 11.73
C SER A 45 -17.31 16.99 13.11
N LEU A 46 -16.21 16.32 13.44
CA LEU A 46 -15.53 16.42 14.73
C LEU A 46 -14.55 17.61 14.71
N THR A 47 -15.02 18.77 15.16
CA THR A 47 -14.25 20.02 15.09
C THR A 47 -13.71 20.51 16.43
N ASN A 48 -14.23 19.99 17.55
CA ASN A 48 -13.82 20.40 18.89
C ASN A 48 -13.34 19.19 19.73
N PRO A 49 -12.02 19.08 20.00
CA PRO A 49 -11.47 17.98 20.79
C PRO A 49 -12.11 17.77 22.16
N ALA A 50 -12.61 18.84 22.80
CA ALA A 50 -13.27 18.75 24.10
C ALA A 50 -14.64 18.05 24.06
N THR A 51 -15.24 17.88 22.87
CA THR A 51 -16.56 17.24 22.71
C THR A 51 -16.53 15.97 21.87
N PHE A 52 -15.36 15.53 21.38
CA PHE A 52 -15.24 14.37 20.48
C PHE A 52 -16.00 13.14 20.97
N GLU A 53 -15.84 12.73 22.23
CA GLU A 53 -16.52 11.54 22.74
C GLU A 53 -18.05 11.68 22.73
N LYS A 54 -18.55 12.85 23.13
CA LYS A 54 -19.99 13.14 23.12
C LYS A 54 -20.54 13.17 21.70
N ASP A 55 -19.82 13.80 20.78
CA ASP A 55 -20.23 13.96 19.38
C ASP A 55 -20.19 12.61 18.67
N LEU A 56 -19.17 11.79 18.90
CA LEU A 56 -19.11 10.40 18.46
C LEU A 56 -20.25 9.56 19.03
N GLY A 57 -20.57 9.71 20.33
CA GLY A 57 -21.72 9.05 20.93
C GLY A 57 -23.04 9.43 20.27
N ALA A 58 -23.21 10.68 19.85
CA ALA A 58 -24.37 11.13 19.08
C ALA A 58 -24.41 10.54 17.67
N ILE A 59 -23.27 10.51 16.96
CA ILE A 59 -23.13 9.87 15.65
C ILE A 59 -23.52 8.39 15.74
N VAL A 60 -22.91 7.65 16.66
CA VAL A 60 -23.18 6.21 16.84
C VAL A 60 -24.64 5.97 17.20
N LYS A 61 -25.23 6.76 18.11
CA LYS A 61 -26.65 6.65 18.45
C LYS A 61 -27.58 6.88 17.26
N GLY A 62 -27.18 7.72 16.30
CA GLY A 62 -27.91 8.01 15.07
C GLY A 62 -27.84 6.91 14.01
N LEU A 63 -26.87 6.00 14.09
CA LEU A 63 -26.74 4.88 13.15
C LEU A 63 -27.91 3.89 13.25
N PRO A 64 -28.25 3.15 12.18
CA PRO A 64 -29.09 1.96 12.28
C PRO A 64 -28.56 0.97 13.32
N LYS A 65 -29.43 0.13 13.89
CA LYS A 65 -29.05 -0.80 14.97
C LYS A 65 -27.92 -1.74 14.56
N ASP A 66 -27.86 -2.13 13.31
CA ASP A 66 -26.82 -3.01 12.78
C ASP A 66 -25.48 -2.26 12.69
N GLY A 67 -25.49 -0.97 12.30
CA GLY A 67 -24.32 -0.10 12.32
C GLY A 67 -23.80 0.18 13.72
N GLN A 68 -24.71 0.39 14.69
CA GLN A 68 -24.34 0.50 16.12
C GLN A 68 -23.61 -0.76 16.60
N ARG A 69 -24.17 -1.94 16.32
CA ARG A 69 -23.55 -3.22 16.70
C ARG A 69 -22.23 -3.44 15.98
N ALA A 70 -22.13 -3.12 14.70
CA ALA A 70 -20.91 -3.22 13.91
C ALA A 70 -19.79 -2.39 14.55
N PHE A 71 -20.04 -1.09 14.78
CA PHE A 71 -19.08 -0.19 15.42
C PHE A 71 -18.68 -0.66 16.83
N LEU A 72 -19.65 -0.95 17.69
CA LEU A 72 -19.39 -1.34 19.08
C LEU A 72 -18.72 -2.72 19.22
N SER A 73 -18.70 -3.51 18.15
CA SER A 73 -18.00 -4.80 18.11
C SER A 73 -16.56 -4.70 17.60
N LEU A 74 -16.11 -3.51 17.20
CA LEU A 74 -14.74 -3.27 16.78
C LEU A 74 -13.79 -3.32 17.98
N HIS A 75 -12.51 -3.59 17.69
CA HIS A 75 -11.51 -3.71 18.73
C HIS A 75 -11.22 -2.35 19.38
N ASN A 76 -10.88 -2.35 20.67
CA ASN A 76 -10.51 -1.15 21.42
C ASN A 76 -9.19 -1.39 22.15
N ASN A 77 -8.11 -0.84 21.61
CA ASN A 77 -6.75 -0.98 22.16
C ASN A 77 -6.55 -0.26 23.50
N ASN A 78 -7.44 0.66 23.86
CA ASN A 78 -7.31 1.47 25.08
C ASN A 78 -8.65 1.51 25.82
N PRO A 79 -9.05 0.39 26.46
CA PRO A 79 -10.28 0.37 27.25
C PRO A 79 -10.17 1.35 28.42
N GLY A 80 -11.24 2.12 28.67
CA GLY A 80 -11.22 3.16 29.70
C GLY A 80 -12.25 4.24 29.44
N SER A 81 -11.92 5.47 29.83
CA SER A 81 -12.71 6.65 29.44
C SER A 81 -12.67 6.83 27.92
N ASP A 82 -13.74 7.39 27.39
CA ASP A 82 -13.90 7.72 25.97
C ASP A 82 -13.89 6.50 25.01
N PRO A 83 -14.75 5.49 25.24
CA PRO A 83 -14.81 4.28 24.43
C PRO A 83 -15.04 4.55 22.94
N PHE A 84 -15.87 5.52 22.54
CA PHE A 84 -16.11 5.80 21.12
C PHE A 84 -14.83 6.31 20.46
N SER A 85 -14.14 7.25 21.09
CA SER A 85 -12.87 7.81 20.63
C SER A 85 -11.78 6.74 20.53
N ASN A 86 -11.71 5.84 21.51
CA ASN A 86 -10.71 4.77 21.52
C ASN A 86 -10.96 3.71 20.44
N ILE A 87 -12.23 3.37 20.15
CA ILE A 87 -12.59 2.52 19.01
C ILE A 87 -12.21 3.22 17.69
N VAL A 88 -12.51 4.51 17.54
CA VAL A 88 -12.13 5.25 16.32
C VAL A 88 -10.62 5.27 16.12
N ARG A 89 -9.84 5.54 17.17
CA ARG A 89 -8.37 5.51 17.09
C ARG A 89 -7.82 4.14 16.70
N SER A 90 -8.47 3.06 17.12
CA SER A 90 -7.99 1.69 16.86
C SER A 90 -8.37 1.17 15.47
N ASN A 91 -9.36 1.77 14.79
CA ASN A 91 -9.97 1.21 13.57
C ASN A 91 -10.21 2.25 12.45
N GLY A 92 -9.81 3.49 12.66
CA GLY A 92 -10.02 4.59 11.72
C GLY A 92 -9.02 4.56 10.58
N TYR A 93 -9.51 4.78 9.36
CA TYR A 93 -8.70 4.89 8.15
C TYR A 93 -8.80 6.31 7.58
N PRO A 94 -7.70 6.92 7.11
CA PRO A 94 -7.76 8.21 6.44
C PRO A 94 -8.45 8.08 5.08
N LEU A 95 -9.21 9.09 4.66
CA LEU A 95 -9.87 9.14 3.34
C LEU A 95 -8.88 9.57 2.24
N GLY A 96 -7.77 8.85 2.13
CA GLY A 96 -6.64 9.14 1.24
C GLY A 96 -5.41 9.71 1.98
N PRO A 97 -4.25 9.74 1.31
CA PRO A 97 -2.97 10.05 1.95
C PRO A 97 -2.87 11.48 2.52
N ASP A 98 -3.56 12.43 1.90
CA ASP A 98 -3.52 13.85 2.30
C ASP A 98 -4.75 14.28 3.13
N SER A 99 -5.57 13.33 3.58
CA SER A 99 -6.80 13.64 4.32
C SER A 99 -6.56 13.71 5.83
N ASP A 100 -7.03 14.78 6.46
CA ASP A 100 -7.18 14.91 7.92
C ASP A 100 -8.48 14.27 8.43
N VAL A 101 -9.34 13.79 7.52
CA VAL A 101 -10.59 13.11 7.83
C VAL A 101 -10.37 11.60 7.87
N GLY A 102 -10.69 11.01 9.02
CA GLY A 102 -10.80 9.58 9.20
C GLY A 102 -12.21 9.06 8.93
N ALA A 103 -12.33 7.77 8.69
CA ALA A 103 -13.60 7.07 8.57
C ALA A 103 -13.53 5.67 9.18
N ILE A 104 -14.69 5.14 9.53
CA ILE A 104 -14.83 3.77 10.05
C ILE A 104 -15.43 2.87 8.98
N PHE A 105 -14.72 1.78 8.73
CA PHE A 105 -15.08 0.72 7.77
C PHE A 105 -15.11 -0.61 8.55
N PRO A 106 -16.27 -1.00 9.10
CA PRO A 106 -16.33 -2.13 10.03
C PRO A 106 -15.79 -3.46 9.52
N LEU A 107 -15.89 -3.73 8.21
CA LEU A 107 -15.36 -4.95 7.60
C LEU A 107 -13.87 -4.82 7.28
N VAL A 108 -13.42 -3.69 6.72
CA VAL A 108 -11.98 -3.42 6.50
C VAL A 108 -11.20 -3.50 7.81
N ALA A 109 -11.76 -2.97 8.90
CA ALA A 109 -11.18 -3.02 10.24
C ALA A 109 -11.04 -4.44 10.82
N ARG A 110 -11.58 -5.48 10.15
CA ARG A 110 -11.34 -6.89 10.52
C ARG A 110 -10.11 -7.50 9.85
N LEU A 111 -9.47 -6.84 8.89
CA LEU A 111 -8.27 -7.37 8.25
C LEU A 111 -7.07 -7.19 9.16
N ASN A 112 -6.63 -8.27 9.82
CA ASN A 112 -5.50 -8.21 10.75
C ASN A 112 -4.17 -7.88 10.09
N HIS A 113 -3.18 -7.58 10.93
CA HIS A 113 -1.81 -7.33 10.48
C HIS A 113 -1.06 -8.60 10.06
N ALA A 114 -0.27 -8.47 8.98
CA ALA A 114 0.94 -9.25 8.74
C ALA A 114 2.06 -8.34 8.19
N CYS A 115 3.33 -8.62 8.54
CA CYS A 115 4.46 -7.84 8.01
C CYS A 115 4.69 -8.09 6.51
N ARG A 116 4.21 -9.23 5.99
CA ARG A 116 4.07 -9.54 4.57
C ARG A 116 2.59 -9.74 4.24
N PRO A 117 1.84 -8.63 4.07
CA PRO A 117 0.40 -8.73 3.84
C PRO A 117 0.10 -9.42 2.51
N ASN A 118 -1.14 -9.89 2.38
CA ASN A 118 -1.65 -10.43 1.12
C ASN A 118 -2.75 -9.56 0.50
N ALA A 119 -3.15 -8.49 1.18
CA ALA A 119 -4.09 -7.50 0.69
C ALA A 119 -3.58 -6.07 0.91
N GLN A 120 -4.12 -5.14 0.12
CA GLN A 120 -3.88 -3.70 0.22
C GLN A 120 -5.21 -2.97 0.23
N HIS A 121 -5.38 -2.02 1.14
CA HIS A 121 -6.54 -1.13 1.16
C HIS A 121 -6.23 0.18 0.44
N THR A 122 -7.23 0.82 -0.17
CA THR A 122 -7.12 2.14 -0.79
C THR A 122 -8.46 2.85 -0.77
N TRP A 123 -8.45 4.15 -0.49
CA TRP A 123 -9.62 5.00 -0.60
C TRP A 123 -9.91 5.36 -2.06
N ASN A 124 -11.06 4.95 -2.59
CA ASN A 124 -11.53 5.37 -3.90
C ASN A 124 -12.46 6.59 -3.76
N ALA A 125 -11.89 7.80 -3.86
CA ALA A 125 -12.62 9.05 -3.68
C ALA A 125 -13.78 9.23 -4.67
N LYS A 126 -13.63 8.77 -5.91
CA LYS A 126 -14.66 8.86 -6.96
C LYS A 126 -15.92 8.04 -6.60
N ARG A 127 -15.73 6.89 -5.99
CA ARG A 127 -16.82 5.99 -5.57
C ARG A 127 -17.27 6.21 -4.13
N GLY A 128 -16.48 6.91 -3.32
CA GLY A 128 -16.76 7.12 -1.90
C GLY A 128 -16.69 5.83 -1.08
N VAL A 129 -15.77 4.94 -1.41
CA VAL A 129 -15.61 3.62 -0.75
C VAL A 129 -14.14 3.29 -0.51
N GLU A 130 -13.88 2.56 0.56
CA GLU A 130 -12.62 1.85 0.75
C GLU A 130 -12.66 0.57 -0.10
N VAL A 131 -11.62 0.32 -0.88
CA VAL A 131 -11.44 -0.92 -1.63
C VAL A 131 -10.27 -1.71 -1.08
N VAL A 132 -10.37 -3.03 -1.09
CA VAL A 132 -9.27 -3.93 -0.73
C VAL A 132 -9.04 -4.92 -1.85
N HIS A 133 -7.80 -4.98 -2.35
CA HIS A 133 -7.39 -5.93 -3.37
C HIS A 133 -6.35 -6.91 -2.84
N ALA A 134 -6.36 -8.13 -3.38
CA ALA A 134 -5.27 -9.07 -3.14
C ALA A 134 -4.01 -8.59 -3.89
N VAL A 135 -2.85 -8.58 -3.23
CA VAL A 135 -1.58 -8.14 -3.84
C VAL A 135 -0.64 -9.29 -4.19
N ARG A 136 -0.98 -10.50 -3.73
CA ARG A 136 -0.33 -11.76 -4.09
C ARG A 136 -1.37 -12.86 -4.17
N GLU A 137 -0.97 -14.05 -4.61
CA GLU A 137 -1.85 -15.22 -4.55
C GLU A 137 -2.28 -15.50 -3.10
N VAL A 138 -3.58 -15.76 -2.91
CA VAL A 138 -4.18 -16.13 -1.62
C VAL A 138 -4.93 -17.43 -1.81
N LYS A 139 -4.66 -18.42 -0.97
CA LYS A 139 -5.37 -19.71 -1.02
C LYS A 139 -6.71 -19.63 -0.31
N GLU A 140 -7.66 -20.47 -0.74
CA GLU A 140 -8.89 -20.66 0.03
C GLU A 140 -8.56 -21.06 1.48
N GLY A 141 -9.20 -20.40 2.44
CA GLY A 141 -8.97 -20.58 3.87
C GLY A 141 -7.81 -19.77 4.46
N GLU A 142 -6.98 -19.12 3.65
CA GLU A 142 -5.92 -18.23 4.13
C GLU A 142 -6.50 -16.95 4.74
N GLU A 143 -5.89 -16.45 5.82
CA GLU A 143 -6.26 -15.17 6.43
C GLU A 143 -5.91 -14.00 5.50
N LEU A 144 -6.86 -13.09 5.31
CA LEU A 144 -6.65 -11.85 4.57
C LEU A 144 -6.08 -10.80 5.52
N THR A 145 -4.95 -10.20 5.14
CA THR A 145 -4.15 -9.35 6.04
C THR A 145 -3.66 -8.08 5.35
N LEU A 146 -3.56 -7.01 6.14
CA LEU A 146 -2.99 -5.70 5.77
C LEU A 146 -1.67 -5.46 6.52
N SER A 147 -0.89 -4.44 6.10
CA SER A 147 0.20 -3.93 6.94
C SER A 147 -0.30 -2.76 7.79
N TYR A 148 -0.07 -2.82 9.10
CA TYR A 148 -0.33 -1.71 10.04
C TYR A 148 0.95 -0.92 10.35
N SER A 149 2.08 -1.32 9.77
CA SER A 149 3.39 -0.71 9.98
C SER A 149 3.94 -0.17 8.67
N MET A 150 4.87 0.78 8.76
CA MET A 150 5.58 1.34 7.61
C MET A 150 6.65 0.39 7.02
N GLY A 151 6.81 -0.82 7.58
CA GLY A 151 7.89 -1.74 7.23
C GLY A 151 9.14 -1.51 8.09
N GLY A 152 10.32 -1.81 7.54
CA GLY A 152 11.59 -1.78 8.27
C GLY A 152 11.88 -3.07 9.04
N PRO A 153 13.00 -3.17 9.79
CA PRO A 153 13.40 -4.34 10.58
C PRO A 153 12.40 -4.75 11.67
N SER A 154 12.51 -5.99 12.14
CA SER A 154 11.57 -6.60 13.08
C SER A 154 11.41 -5.84 14.40
N GLU A 155 12.51 -5.29 14.93
CA GLU A 155 12.50 -4.46 16.13
C GLU A 155 11.64 -3.20 15.96
N GLU A 156 11.82 -2.48 14.85
CA GLU A 156 11.05 -1.27 14.54
C GLU A 156 9.57 -1.59 14.30
N ARG A 157 9.29 -2.65 13.52
CA ARG A 157 7.92 -3.12 13.27
C ARG A 157 7.23 -3.48 14.59
N ARG A 158 7.83 -4.35 15.41
CA ARG A 158 7.25 -4.77 16.70
C ARG A 158 7.08 -3.58 17.66
N GLY A 159 8.06 -2.69 17.75
CA GLY A 159 7.97 -1.49 18.59
C GLY A 159 6.81 -0.58 18.19
N SER A 160 6.62 -0.34 16.88
CA SER A 160 5.49 0.46 16.38
C SER A 160 4.14 -0.23 16.61
N LEU A 161 4.05 -1.53 16.40
CA LEU A 161 2.81 -2.29 16.57
C LEU A 161 2.41 -2.37 18.04
N GLU A 162 3.36 -2.55 18.96
CA GLU A 162 3.11 -2.49 20.39
C GLU A 162 2.64 -1.08 20.80
N ALA A 163 3.34 -0.03 20.34
CA ALA A 163 3.03 1.35 20.72
C ALA A 163 1.65 1.83 20.24
N TYR A 164 1.26 1.49 19.00
CA TYR A 164 0.02 1.99 18.40
C TYR A 164 -1.16 1.01 18.47
N PHE A 165 -0.87 -0.29 18.51
CA PHE A 165 -1.87 -1.35 18.45
C PHE A 165 -1.84 -2.33 19.63
N GLY A 166 -0.87 -2.23 20.54
CA GLY A 166 -0.84 -3.03 21.78
C GLY A 166 -0.68 -4.54 21.57
N PHE A 167 0.02 -4.95 20.52
CA PHE A 167 0.33 -6.37 20.30
C PHE A 167 1.75 -6.63 19.78
N ASP A 168 2.32 -7.74 20.23
CA ASP A 168 3.54 -8.33 19.65
C ASP A 168 3.21 -9.17 18.41
N CYS A 169 3.83 -8.82 17.28
CA CYS A 169 3.53 -9.45 16.00
C CYS A 169 4.13 -10.86 15.89
N LYS A 170 3.27 -11.84 15.64
CA LYS A 170 3.61 -13.26 15.42
C LYS A 170 3.26 -13.74 14.01
N CYS A 171 3.33 -12.85 13.02
CA CYS A 171 3.13 -13.25 11.62
C CYS A 171 4.26 -14.17 11.13
N GLU A 172 4.13 -14.70 9.91
CA GLU A 172 5.12 -15.62 9.31
C GLU A 172 6.54 -15.05 9.31
N VAL A 173 6.71 -13.75 9.10
CA VAL A 173 8.02 -13.09 9.08
C VAL A 173 8.57 -12.95 10.50
N CYS A 174 7.78 -12.44 11.43
CA CYS A 174 8.23 -12.25 12.81
C CYS A 174 8.40 -13.57 13.58
N SER A 175 7.93 -14.70 13.04
CA SER A 175 8.08 -16.03 13.63
C SER A 175 9.16 -16.86 12.95
N LEU A 176 9.92 -16.28 12.01
CA LEU A 176 11.06 -16.94 11.37
C LEU A 176 12.10 -17.38 12.42
N PRO A 177 12.88 -18.45 12.14
CA PRO A 177 14.08 -18.75 12.90
C PRO A 177 15.01 -17.54 13.01
N GLN A 178 15.68 -17.38 14.15
CA GLN A 178 16.48 -16.19 14.47
C GLN A 178 17.44 -15.77 13.33
N ALA A 179 18.17 -16.72 12.74
CA ALA A 179 19.11 -16.42 11.67
C ALA A 179 18.42 -15.92 10.38
N GLU A 180 17.24 -16.44 10.05
CA GLU A 180 16.45 -16.01 8.88
C GLU A 180 15.83 -14.63 9.12
N LEU A 181 15.35 -14.37 10.35
CA LEU A 181 14.85 -13.06 10.77
C LEU A 181 15.97 -12.00 10.71
N GLU A 182 17.16 -12.32 11.20
CA GLU A 182 18.33 -11.43 11.15
C GLU A 182 18.75 -11.12 9.70
N ALA A 183 18.68 -12.10 8.81
CA ALA A 183 18.94 -11.89 7.38
C ALA A 183 17.90 -10.98 6.73
N SER A 184 16.61 -11.18 7.02
CA SER A 184 15.52 -10.28 6.57
C SER A 184 15.71 -8.87 7.11
N ASP A 185 16.02 -8.73 8.40
CA ASP A 185 16.27 -7.44 9.03
C ASP A 185 17.49 -6.72 8.43
N ALA A 186 18.55 -7.45 8.05
CA ALA A 186 19.69 -6.87 7.35
C ALA A 186 19.29 -6.31 5.97
N ARG A 187 18.49 -7.06 5.20
CA ARG A 187 17.95 -6.59 3.90
C ARG A 187 17.03 -5.39 4.08
N LEU A 188 16.17 -5.38 5.09
CA LEU A 188 15.26 -4.27 5.34
C LEU A 188 15.96 -3.00 5.84
N ARG A 189 17.08 -3.12 6.56
CA ARG A 189 17.97 -1.96 6.85
C ARG A 189 18.63 -1.42 5.59
N GLU A 190 19.01 -2.30 4.66
CA GLU A 190 19.53 -1.86 3.37
C GLU A 190 18.45 -1.16 2.54
N ALA A 191 17.22 -1.69 2.54
CA ALA A 191 16.09 -1.05 1.89
C ALA A 191 15.86 0.38 2.40
N GLN A 192 15.91 0.60 3.72
CA GLN A 192 15.78 1.95 4.29
C GLN A 192 16.88 2.91 3.83
N LYS A 193 18.14 2.46 3.75
CA LYS A 193 19.25 3.28 3.26
C LYS A 193 19.10 3.62 1.78
N LEU A 194 18.67 2.66 0.98
CA LEU A 194 18.40 2.86 -0.44
C LEU A 194 17.25 3.84 -0.63
N ASP A 195 16.17 3.70 0.14
CA ASP A 195 15.01 4.59 0.13
C ASP A 195 15.40 6.03 0.46
N GLU A 196 16.15 6.23 1.54
CA GLU A 196 16.66 7.56 1.92
C GLU A 196 17.56 8.16 0.84
N ALA A 197 18.43 7.34 0.22
CA ALA A 197 19.31 7.79 -0.85
C ALA A 197 18.52 8.20 -2.11
N ILE A 198 17.47 7.46 -2.48
CA ILE A 198 16.56 7.78 -3.60
C ILE A 198 15.82 9.09 -3.30
N GLY A 199 15.42 9.31 -2.05
CA GLY A 199 14.75 10.53 -1.60
C GLY A 199 15.62 11.79 -1.60
N ASP A 200 16.96 11.69 -1.73
CA ASP A 200 17.84 12.86 -1.78
C ASP A 200 17.78 13.56 -3.17
N PRO A 201 17.19 14.77 -3.27
CA PRO A 201 17.09 15.48 -4.54
C PRO A 201 18.46 15.85 -5.14
N ARG A 202 19.51 15.98 -4.31
CA ARG A 202 20.86 16.25 -4.82
C ARG A 202 21.42 15.02 -5.52
N ARG A 203 21.25 13.82 -4.93
CA ARG A 203 21.66 12.56 -5.56
C ARG A 203 20.92 12.35 -6.87
N VAL A 204 19.60 12.46 -6.88
CA VAL A 204 18.77 12.32 -8.08
C VAL A 204 19.20 13.28 -9.19
N ARG A 205 19.51 14.54 -8.85
CA ARG A 205 19.94 15.54 -9.84
C ARG A 205 21.36 15.30 -10.36
N HIS A 206 22.31 15.04 -9.46
CA HIS A 206 23.73 15.06 -9.78
C HIS A 206 24.30 13.69 -10.15
N LEU A 207 23.78 12.61 -9.58
CA LEU A 207 24.25 11.23 -9.73
C LEU A 207 23.10 10.28 -10.15
N PRO A 208 22.41 10.56 -11.26
CA PRO A 208 21.17 9.86 -11.58
C PRO A 208 21.36 8.38 -11.92
N GLU A 209 22.52 7.97 -12.45
CA GLU A 209 22.85 6.56 -12.67
C GLU A 209 22.92 5.80 -11.35
N ARG A 210 23.44 6.44 -10.28
CA ARG A 210 23.46 5.84 -8.94
C ARG A 210 22.07 5.78 -8.34
N ALA A 211 21.29 6.86 -8.43
CA ALA A 211 19.92 6.87 -7.94
C ALA A 211 19.05 5.79 -8.62
N LEU A 212 19.18 5.62 -9.93
CA LEU A 212 18.45 4.57 -10.66
C LEU A 212 18.95 3.16 -10.29
N ALA A 213 20.24 2.98 -10.05
CA ALA A 213 20.79 1.71 -9.55
C ALA A 213 20.30 1.40 -8.13
N ASP A 214 20.15 2.41 -7.26
CA ASP A 214 19.58 2.24 -5.93
C ASP A 214 18.12 1.80 -6.02
N CYS A 215 17.34 2.37 -6.95
CA CYS A 215 15.98 1.91 -7.22
C CYS A 215 15.95 0.42 -7.61
N LYS A 216 16.86 -0.02 -8.50
CA LYS A 216 16.96 -1.44 -8.87
C LYS A 216 17.32 -2.33 -7.68
N ALA A 217 18.29 -1.90 -6.87
CA ALA A 217 18.69 -2.64 -5.68
C ALA A 217 17.53 -2.77 -4.68
N LEU A 218 16.78 -1.69 -4.47
CA LEU A 218 15.60 -1.68 -3.60
C LEU A 218 14.51 -2.60 -4.13
N LEU A 219 14.27 -2.62 -5.45
CA LEU A 219 13.35 -3.56 -6.08
C LEU A 219 13.79 -5.02 -5.86
N GLY A 220 15.10 -5.29 -5.91
CA GLY A 220 15.67 -6.59 -5.58
C GLY A 220 15.35 -7.02 -4.15
N VAL A 221 15.54 -6.11 -3.18
CA VAL A 221 15.17 -6.37 -1.77
C VAL A 221 13.67 -6.63 -1.63
N TYR A 222 12.82 -5.82 -2.26
CA TYR A 222 11.37 -6.03 -2.21
C TYR A 222 10.94 -7.38 -2.79
N ARG A 223 11.54 -7.82 -3.91
CA ARG A 223 11.29 -9.14 -4.49
C ARG A 223 11.71 -10.27 -3.54
N GLU A 224 12.89 -10.17 -2.92
CA GLU A 224 13.40 -11.19 -1.99
C GLU A 224 12.58 -11.25 -0.69
N GLU A 225 12.14 -10.09 -0.18
CA GLU A 225 11.30 -10.00 1.02
C GLU A 225 9.82 -10.33 0.75
N GLY A 226 9.42 -10.51 -0.51
CA GLY A 226 8.03 -10.78 -0.90
C GLY A 226 7.09 -9.59 -0.67
N ILE A 227 7.58 -8.38 -0.91
CA ILE A 227 6.83 -7.13 -0.77
C ILE A 227 6.11 -6.84 -2.09
N PHE A 228 4.78 -6.83 -2.05
CA PHE A 228 3.91 -6.64 -3.22
C PHE A 228 2.86 -5.52 -3.04
N ASP A 229 2.92 -4.79 -1.93
CA ASP A 229 2.00 -3.70 -1.62
C ASP A 229 2.40 -2.37 -2.31
N LEU A 230 1.81 -1.25 -1.88
CA LEU A 230 2.03 0.08 -2.48
C LEU A 230 3.51 0.55 -2.48
N ARG A 231 4.42 -0.13 -1.78
CA ARG A 231 5.86 0.14 -1.90
C ARG A 231 6.41 -0.12 -3.30
N LEU A 232 5.86 -1.09 -4.04
CA LEU A 232 6.27 -1.37 -5.43
C LEU A 232 5.91 -0.22 -6.38
N PRO A 233 4.63 0.19 -6.54
CA PRO A 233 4.29 1.29 -7.44
C PRO A 233 4.93 2.62 -7.00
N ARG A 234 5.17 2.83 -5.70
CA ARG A 234 5.89 4.02 -5.22
C ARG A 234 7.33 4.03 -5.74
N LEU A 235 8.01 2.89 -5.74
CA LEU A 235 9.37 2.76 -6.29
C LEU A 235 9.40 2.94 -7.81
N ASP A 236 8.41 2.41 -8.54
CA ASP A 236 8.29 2.64 -9.98
C ASP A 236 8.07 4.14 -10.27
N TYR A 237 7.32 4.83 -9.41
CA TYR A 237 7.14 6.28 -9.51
C TYR A 237 8.44 7.04 -9.24
N ASP A 238 9.24 6.65 -8.24
CA ASP A 238 10.56 7.25 -7.99
C ASP A 238 11.47 7.11 -9.23
N ALA A 239 11.52 5.92 -9.83
CA ALA A 239 12.30 5.68 -11.05
C ALA A 239 11.78 6.50 -12.25
N PHE A 240 10.45 6.64 -12.38
CA PHE A 240 9.82 7.55 -13.34
C PHE A 240 10.28 9.00 -13.13
N GLN A 241 10.23 9.51 -11.89
CA GLN A 241 10.61 10.89 -11.57
C GLN A 241 12.07 11.16 -11.91
N ILE A 242 12.97 10.21 -11.62
CA ILE A 242 14.39 10.29 -12.00
C ILE A 242 14.52 10.38 -13.53
N ALA A 243 13.90 9.47 -14.29
CA ALA A 243 13.97 9.48 -15.76
C ALA A 243 13.39 10.78 -16.36
N ALA A 244 12.24 11.22 -15.86
CA ALA A 244 11.55 12.43 -16.31
C ALA A 244 12.37 13.70 -16.06
N MET A 245 13.04 13.81 -14.89
CA MET A 245 13.93 14.92 -14.56
C MET A 245 15.05 15.08 -15.60
N HIS A 246 15.54 13.97 -16.16
CA HIS A 246 16.69 13.94 -17.08
C HIS A 246 16.30 13.87 -18.57
N SER A 247 15.03 14.16 -18.88
CA SER A 247 14.45 14.14 -20.24
C SER A 247 14.43 12.75 -20.91
N ASP A 248 14.50 11.65 -20.17
CA ASP A 248 14.44 10.29 -20.72
C ASP A 248 12.98 9.86 -20.94
N ALA A 249 12.39 10.28 -22.06
CA ALA A 249 10.98 10.00 -22.36
C ALA A 249 10.70 8.50 -22.47
N ALA A 250 11.65 7.73 -23.03
CA ALA A 250 11.50 6.29 -23.21
C ALA A 250 11.38 5.57 -21.86
N ARG A 251 12.35 5.77 -20.95
CA ARG A 251 12.30 5.13 -19.63
C ARG A 251 11.22 5.70 -18.74
N ALA A 252 10.96 7.00 -18.80
CA ALA A 252 9.86 7.58 -18.05
C ALA A 252 8.52 6.95 -18.47
N SER A 253 8.26 6.78 -19.78
CA SER A 253 7.07 6.07 -20.25
C SER A 253 7.01 4.63 -19.73
N ALA A 254 8.13 3.89 -19.80
CA ALA A 254 8.20 2.51 -19.30
C ALA A 254 7.97 2.39 -17.79
N PHE A 255 8.57 3.24 -16.96
CA PHE A 255 8.35 3.24 -15.51
C PHE A 255 6.94 3.70 -15.14
N ALA A 256 6.37 4.67 -15.87
CA ALA A 256 4.98 5.07 -15.67
C ALA A 256 4.01 3.92 -15.98
N LYS A 257 4.28 3.12 -17.02
CA LYS A 257 3.53 1.90 -17.32
C LYS A 257 3.61 0.87 -16.19
N LEU A 258 4.82 0.57 -15.70
CA LEU A 258 5.02 -0.36 -14.59
C LEU A 258 4.30 0.09 -13.32
N CYS A 259 4.43 1.39 -12.99
CA CYS A 259 3.71 2.00 -11.88
C CYS A 259 2.19 1.85 -12.03
N ALA A 260 1.64 2.15 -13.22
CA ALA A 260 0.21 1.99 -13.49
C ALA A 260 -0.26 0.54 -13.33
N GLU A 261 0.50 -0.43 -13.84
CA GLU A 261 0.20 -1.86 -13.71
C GLU A 261 0.23 -2.33 -12.25
N ALA A 262 1.25 -1.93 -11.48
CA ALA A 262 1.35 -2.24 -10.06
C ALA A 262 0.25 -1.56 -9.24
N ARG A 263 -0.14 -0.32 -9.58
CA ARG A 263 -1.28 0.36 -8.94
C ARG A 263 -2.62 -0.29 -9.29
N THR A 264 -2.83 -0.76 -10.52
CA THR A 264 -4.04 -1.52 -10.87
C THR A 264 -4.21 -2.73 -9.95
N VAL A 265 -3.11 -3.43 -9.62
CA VAL A 265 -3.14 -4.58 -8.68
C VAL A 265 -3.55 -4.16 -7.27
N CYS A 266 -3.00 -3.05 -6.77
CA CYS A 266 -3.23 -2.60 -5.39
C CYS A 266 -4.56 -1.85 -5.19
N GLU A 267 -4.98 -1.08 -6.20
CA GLU A 267 -6.00 -0.03 -6.07
C GLU A 267 -7.20 -0.24 -7.01
N GLY A 268 -7.04 -1.10 -8.02
CA GLY A 268 -8.01 -1.34 -9.08
C GLY A 268 -7.90 -0.33 -10.24
N GLU A 269 -8.40 -0.75 -11.41
CA GLU A 269 -8.29 0.02 -12.67
C GLU A 269 -8.96 1.40 -12.62
N GLU A 270 -9.95 1.58 -11.75
CA GLU A 270 -10.67 2.84 -11.58
C GLU A 270 -9.97 3.85 -10.67
N SER A 271 -8.79 3.52 -10.12
CA SER A 271 -8.02 4.44 -9.26
C SER A 271 -7.60 5.69 -10.04
N GLU A 272 -7.70 6.85 -9.39
CA GLU A 272 -7.21 8.12 -9.93
C GLU A 272 -5.70 8.06 -10.22
N GLU A 273 -4.94 7.37 -9.37
CA GLU A 273 -3.50 7.22 -9.54
C GLU A 273 -3.16 6.35 -10.75
N VAL A 274 -3.95 5.31 -11.04
CA VAL A 274 -3.81 4.52 -12.28
C VAL A 274 -4.04 5.41 -13.50
N VAL A 275 -5.12 6.20 -13.50
CA VAL A 275 -5.42 7.14 -14.60
C VAL A 275 -4.30 8.17 -14.79
N ASN A 276 -3.78 8.73 -13.69
CA ASN A 276 -2.69 9.69 -13.70
C ASN A 276 -1.41 9.07 -14.29
N MET A 277 -1.06 7.86 -13.86
CA MET A 277 0.13 7.17 -14.37
C MET A 277 0.00 6.76 -15.84
N ARG A 278 -1.19 6.37 -16.30
CA ARG A 278 -1.45 6.13 -17.74
C ARG A 278 -1.34 7.41 -18.57
N ALA A 279 -1.75 8.55 -18.04
CA ALA A 279 -1.56 9.84 -18.70
C ALA A 279 -0.06 10.20 -18.81
N LEU A 280 0.71 9.93 -17.76
CA LEU A 280 2.17 10.12 -17.74
C LEU A 280 2.93 9.10 -18.61
N GLU A 281 2.43 7.87 -18.74
CA GLU A 281 2.94 6.87 -19.70
C GLU A 281 2.86 7.40 -21.13
N ALA A 282 1.70 7.96 -21.51
CA ALA A 282 1.47 8.51 -22.84
C ALA A 282 2.21 9.83 -23.09
N LYS A 283 2.40 10.66 -22.05
CA LYS A 283 3.04 11.97 -22.15
C LYS A 283 3.90 12.29 -20.92
N PRO A 284 5.09 11.69 -20.76
CA PRO A 284 5.96 11.93 -19.60
C PRO A 284 6.33 13.40 -19.42
N ALA A 285 6.36 14.17 -20.52
CA ALA A 285 6.68 15.59 -20.51
C ALA A 285 5.60 16.50 -19.88
N SER A 286 4.41 15.98 -19.53
CA SER A 286 3.46 16.73 -18.71
C SER A 286 3.78 16.67 -17.22
N PHE A 287 4.77 15.88 -16.79
CA PHE A 287 5.21 15.85 -15.41
C PHE A 287 5.81 17.20 -14.98
N PRO A 288 5.41 17.79 -13.84
CA PRO A 288 5.86 19.13 -13.45
C PRO A 288 7.39 19.33 -13.41
N ASN A 289 8.15 18.31 -13.00
CA ASN A 289 9.62 18.39 -12.92
C ASN A 289 10.34 17.87 -14.17
N TRP A 290 9.62 17.71 -15.28
CA TRP A 290 10.19 17.24 -16.54
C TRP A 290 11.34 18.13 -17.03
N GLY A 291 12.43 17.49 -17.48
CA GLY A 291 13.48 18.16 -18.24
C GLY A 291 14.30 19.20 -17.49
N ALA A 292 14.32 19.13 -16.15
CA ALA A 292 15.23 19.92 -15.32
C ALA A 292 16.70 19.73 -15.73
N THR A 293 17.04 18.56 -16.28
CA THR A 293 18.26 18.32 -17.05
C THR A 293 17.97 17.52 -18.33
N LYS A 294 18.98 17.41 -19.20
CA LYS A 294 18.90 16.69 -20.49
C LYS A 294 19.88 15.52 -20.58
N LYS A 295 20.39 15.03 -19.45
CA LYS A 295 21.45 14.00 -19.38
C LYS A 295 21.10 12.72 -20.16
N TRP A 296 19.82 12.34 -20.21
CA TRP A 296 19.35 11.09 -20.80
C TRP A 296 18.30 11.32 -21.87
N LYS A 297 18.37 12.47 -22.56
CA LYS A 297 17.37 12.86 -23.55
C LYS A 297 17.06 11.72 -24.54
N SER A 298 15.81 11.28 -24.56
CA SER A 298 15.27 10.26 -25.46
C SER A 298 13.84 10.63 -25.88
N LYS A 299 13.26 9.86 -26.80
CA LYS A 299 11.85 9.95 -27.19
C LYS A 299 11.14 8.65 -26.81
N ILE A 300 9.81 8.68 -26.69
CA ILE A 300 9.01 7.49 -26.38
C ILE A 300 9.23 6.39 -27.42
N GLU A 301 9.48 6.75 -28.68
CA GLU A 301 9.73 5.80 -29.75
C GLU A 301 11.05 5.01 -29.58
N ASP A 302 11.94 5.45 -28.67
CA ASP A 302 13.20 4.77 -28.36
C ASP A 302 13.02 3.61 -27.35
N VAL A 303 11.79 3.32 -26.89
CA VAL A 303 11.50 2.12 -26.09
C VAL A 303 11.72 0.87 -26.95
N PRO A 304 12.56 -0.10 -26.52
CA PRO A 304 12.78 -1.34 -27.25
C PRO A 304 11.49 -2.14 -27.44
N LYS A 305 11.17 -2.52 -28.69
CA LYS A 305 9.94 -3.27 -29.03
C LYS A 305 10.13 -4.78 -29.10
N ASP A 306 11.32 -5.21 -29.52
CA ASP A 306 11.64 -6.63 -29.79
C ASP A 306 12.73 -7.16 -28.85
N ALA A 307 12.97 -6.49 -27.73
CA ALA A 307 13.90 -6.96 -26.71
C ALA A 307 13.26 -8.10 -25.91
N ASP A 308 14.03 -9.16 -25.64
CA ASP A 308 13.63 -10.13 -24.63
C ASP A 308 13.58 -9.47 -23.23
N ALA A 309 12.99 -10.18 -22.26
CA ALA A 309 12.78 -9.63 -20.92
C ALA A 309 14.08 -9.19 -20.24
N ASN A 310 15.18 -9.92 -20.43
CA ASN A 310 16.47 -9.60 -19.81
C ASN A 310 17.13 -8.39 -20.49
N ALA A 311 17.09 -8.33 -21.82
CA ALA A 311 17.57 -7.18 -22.58
C ALA A 311 16.76 -5.91 -22.26
N PHE A 312 15.43 -6.04 -22.11
CA PHE A 312 14.57 -4.95 -21.69
C PHE A 312 14.88 -4.49 -20.26
N GLU A 313 15.06 -5.41 -19.31
CA GLU A 313 15.41 -5.06 -17.93
C GLU A 313 16.77 -4.36 -17.85
N LYS A 314 17.80 -4.87 -18.52
CA LYS A 314 19.11 -4.20 -18.62
C LYS A 314 18.99 -2.78 -19.20
N TRP A 315 18.23 -2.63 -20.28
CA TRP A 315 17.95 -1.32 -20.87
C TRP A 315 17.24 -0.41 -19.87
N LEU A 316 16.16 -0.87 -19.25
CA LEU A 316 15.32 -0.09 -18.34
C LEU A 316 16.16 0.51 -17.20
N TRP A 317 17.06 -0.29 -16.62
CA TRP A 317 17.92 0.10 -15.51
C TRP A 317 19.27 0.70 -15.90
N LYS A 318 19.48 0.99 -17.20
CA LYS A 318 20.73 1.56 -17.75
C LYS A 318 21.98 0.74 -17.40
N GLU A 319 21.86 -0.59 -17.38
CA GLU A 319 22.99 -1.49 -17.17
C GLU A 319 23.84 -1.63 -18.43
N ALA A 320 25.13 -1.93 -18.25
CA ALA A 320 25.99 -2.30 -19.37
C ALA A 320 25.49 -3.62 -19.99
N ALA A 321 25.47 -3.67 -21.32
CA ALA A 321 25.04 -4.84 -22.09
C ALA A 321 25.92 -6.07 -21.78
#